data_AF-A0A538Q0I5-F1
#
_entry.id   AF-A0A538Q0I5-F1
#
_cell.length_a   1.000
_cell.length_b   1.000
_cell.length_c   1.000
_cell.angle_alpha   90.00
_cell.angle_beta   90.00
_cell.angle_gamma   90.00
#
_symmetry.space_group_name_H-M   'P 1'
#
loop_
_entity.id
_entity.type
_entity.pdbx_description
1 polymer ?
#
loop_
_entity_poly.entity_id
_entity_poly.type
_entity_poly.pdbx_seq_one_letter_code
_entity_poly.pdbx_strand_id
1 'polypeptide(L)'
;MKLTKEQVAAVVSEADQKMSDPNYSAIMVGGFVQQQTPVAQFISAHDRELGGAETIVNVLFHCALVAQCFQRNGGRVRTLTYEDLDAAARGEPLARLATAQLPLHEFIKANIEKEEAQKLVAMIALAIHGTA
;
A
#
# COMPACT_ATOMS: atom_id res chain seq x y z
N MET A 1 -6.85 11.45 -7.02
CA MET A 1 -6.91 10.91 -8.41
C MET A 1 -7.56 9.51 -8.46
N LYS A 2 -8.28 9.12 -9.54
CA LYS A 2 -8.78 7.73 -9.78
C LYS A 2 -7.81 6.95 -10.70
N LEU A 3 -7.46 5.71 -10.33
CA LEU A 3 -6.58 4.85 -11.13
C LEU A 3 -7.42 3.95 -12.05
N THR A 4 -6.91 3.64 -13.24
CA THR A 4 -7.49 2.60 -14.10
C THR A 4 -6.86 1.23 -13.80
N LYS A 5 -7.50 0.17 -14.30
CA LYS A 5 -6.98 -1.20 -14.17
C LYS A 5 -5.64 -1.36 -14.87
N GLU A 6 -5.49 -0.76 -16.05
CA GLU A 6 -4.26 -0.80 -16.85
C GLU A 6 -3.11 -0.10 -16.12
N GLN A 7 -3.39 1.01 -15.45
CA GLN A 7 -2.40 1.75 -14.67
C GLN A 7 -1.86 0.93 -13.48
N VAL A 8 -2.75 0.25 -12.75
CA VAL A 8 -2.34 -0.63 -11.65
C VAL A 8 -1.59 -1.85 -12.19
N ALA A 9 -2.12 -2.50 -13.24
CA ALA A 9 -1.51 -3.68 -13.85
C ALA A 9 -0.11 -3.39 -14.40
N ALA A 10 0.13 -2.21 -14.98
CA ALA A 10 1.44 -1.82 -15.49
C ALA A 10 2.49 -1.74 -14.38
N VAL A 11 2.13 -1.20 -13.20
CA VAL A 11 3.04 -1.14 -12.05
C VAL A 11 3.33 -2.53 -11.50
N VAL A 12 2.30 -3.37 -11.35
CA VAL A 12 2.44 -4.73 -10.83
C VAL A 12 3.29 -5.58 -11.76
N SER A 13 3.02 -5.55 -13.07
CA SER A 13 3.79 -6.31 -14.06
C SER A 13 5.27 -5.89 -14.08
N GLU A 14 5.57 -4.61 -13.90
CA GLU A 14 6.95 -4.14 -13.81
C GLU A 14 7.62 -4.60 -12.49
N ALA A 15 6.88 -4.57 -11.39
CA ALA A 15 7.37 -5.08 -10.12
C ALA A 15 7.70 -6.57 -10.21
N ASP A 16 6.81 -7.39 -10.80
CA ASP A 16 7.03 -8.82 -11.02
C ASP A 16 8.29 -9.09 -11.84
N GLN A 17 8.55 -8.30 -12.89
CA GLN A 17 9.77 -8.41 -13.68
C GLN A 17 11.02 -8.07 -12.87
N LYS A 18 10.94 -7.11 -11.95
CA LYS A 18 12.05 -6.67 -11.11
C LYS A 18 12.28 -7.56 -9.89
N MET A 19 11.33 -8.39 -9.50
CA MET A 19 11.47 -9.33 -8.37
C MET A 19 12.56 -10.39 -8.60
N SER A 20 13.08 -10.56 -9.83
CA SER A 20 14.27 -11.36 -10.06
C SER A 20 15.56 -10.74 -9.49
N ASP A 21 15.57 -9.43 -9.22
CA ASP A 21 16.64 -8.77 -8.49
C ASP A 21 16.43 -8.98 -6.98
N PRO A 22 17.34 -9.70 -6.29
CA PRO A 22 17.19 -9.99 -4.87
C PRO A 22 17.17 -8.74 -3.97
N ASN A 23 17.62 -7.58 -4.47
CA ASN A 23 17.62 -6.33 -3.71
C ASN A 23 16.39 -5.45 -3.97
N TYR A 24 15.57 -5.76 -4.98
CA TYR A 24 14.50 -4.87 -5.42
C TYR A 24 13.49 -4.58 -4.31
N SER A 25 13.03 -5.62 -3.61
CA SER A 25 12.09 -5.50 -2.50
C SER A 25 12.68 -4.66 -1.35
N ALA A 26 13.94 -4.89 -1.00
CA ALA A 26 14.63 -4.14 0.05
C ALA A 26 14.78 -2.65 -0.29
N ILE A 27 15.13 -2.32 -1.54
CA ILE A 27 15.24 -0.93 -2.01
C ILE A 27 13.86 -0.26 -2.00
N MET A 28 12.83 -0.94 -2.50
CA MET A 28 11.47 -0.39 -2.55
C MET A 28 10.93 -0.12 -1.15
N VAL A 29 11.04 -1.10 -0.25
CA VAL A 29 10.61 -0.97 1.14
C VAL A 29 11.40 0.12 1.84
N GLY A 30 12.73 0.13 1.69
CA GLY A 30 13.60 1.15 2.30
C GLY A 30 13.25 2.57 1.86
N GLY A 31 13.05 2.78 0.56
CA GLY A 31 12.63 4.08 0.02
C GLY A 31 11.25 4.51 0.52
N PHE A 32 10.29 3.59 0.57
CA PHE A 32 8.96 3.87 1.11
C PHE A 32 9.02 4.22 2.60
N VAL A 33 9.75 3.46 3.42
CA VAL A 33 9.90 3.73 4.86
C VAL A 33 10.53 5.10 5.11
N GLN A 34 11.54 5.50 4.33
CA GLN A 34 12.16 6.82 4.46
C GLN A 34 11.21 7.97 4.13
N GLN A 35 10.34 7.79 3.13
CA GLN A 35 9.37 8.82 2.71
C GLN A 35 8.11 8.84 3.57
N GLN A 36 7.73 7.68 4.13
CA GLN A 36 6.48 7.43 4.84
C GLN A 36 6.74 6.87 6.24
N THR A 37 7.68 7.48 6.98
CA THR A 37 8.04 7.06 8.35
C THR A 37 6.83 6.87 9.26
N PRO A 38 5.80 7.75 9.26
CA PRO A 38 4.61 7.55 10.10
C PRO A 38 3.83 6.27 9.73
N VAL A 39 3.73 5.95 8.44
CA VAL A 39 3.10 4.72 7.95
C VAL A 39 3.89 3.49 8.40
N ALA A 40 5.21 3.53 8.30
CA ALA A 40 6.07 2.43 8.70
C ALA A 40 5.98 2.16 10.21
N GLN A 41 5.98 3.21 11.03
CA GLN A 41 5.79 3.12 12.48
C GLN A 41 4.42 2.56 12.82
N PHE A 42 3.37 3.04 12.14
CA PHE A 42 2.01 2.54 12.31
C PHE A 42 1.92 1.05 11.99
N ILE A 43 2.36 0.60 10.80
CA ILE A 43 2.34 -0.82 10.41
C ILE A 43 3.13 -1.68 11.39
N SER A 44 4.29 -1.18 11.87
CA SER A 44 5.12 -1.92 12.83
C SER A 44 4.41 -2.13 14.17
N ALA A 45 3.49 -1.24 14.57
CA ALA A 45 2.69 -1.42 15.77
C ALA A 45 1.70 -2.62 15.66
N HIS A 46 1.41 -3.07 14.43
CA HIS A 46 0.55 -4.24 14.16
C HIS A 46 1.33 -5.56 14.02
N ASP A 47 2.61 -5.62 14.41
CA ASP A 47 3.48 -6.82 14.27
C ASP A 47 2.84 -8.12 14.73
N ARG A 48 2.26 -8.12 15.94
CA ARG A 48 1.64 -9.31 16.53
C ARG A 48 0.43 -9.79 15.74
N GLU A 49 -0.37 -8.86 15.24
CA GLU A 49 -1.58 -9.15 14.48
C GLU A 49 -1.23 -9.66 13.09
N LEU A 50 -0.15 -9.14 12.50
CA LEU A 50 0.33 -9.52 11.18
C LEU A 50 1.06 -10.86 11.18
N GLY A 51 1.66 -11.27 12.30
CA GLY A 51 2.36 -12.55 12.43
C GLY A 51 3.87 -12.43 12.35
N GLY A 52 4.41 -11.26 12.73
CA GLY A 52 5.85 -11.03 12.84
C GLY A 52 6.45 -10.18 11.70
N ALA A 53 7.74 -9.91 11.86
CA ALA A 53 8.50 -8.96 11.04
C ALA A 53 8.49 -9.25 9.54
N GLU A 54 8.50 -10.53 9.13
CA GLU A 54 8.46 -10.90 7.70
C GLU A 54 7.15 -10.42 7.04
N THR A 55 6.03 -10.58 7.73
CA THR A 55 4.73 -10.11 7.21
C THR A 55 4.67 -8.59 7.17
N ILE A 56 5.30 -7.89 8.13
CA ILE A 56 5.43 -6.41 8.07
C ILE A 56 6.14 -5.98 6.79
N VAL A 57 7.28 -6.61 6.44
CA VAL A 57 8.03 -6.25 5.24
C VAL A 57 7.16 -6.45 3.99
N ASN A 58 6.39 -7.54 3.93
CA ASN A 58 5.48 -7.79 2.83
C ASN A 58 4.38 -6.72 2.73
N VAL A 59 3.77 -6.34 3.85
CA VAL A 59 2.77 -5.25 3.90
C VAL A 59 3.37 -3.91 3.43
N LEU A 60 4.57 -3.58 3.89
CA LEU A 60 5.28 -2.36 3.47
C LEU A 60 5.58 -2.37 1.96
N PHE A 61 5.95 -3.52 1.41
CA PHE A 61 6.17 -3.69 -0.03
C PHE A 61 4.89 -3.40 -0.82
N HIS A 62 3.75 -3.97 -0.42
CA HIS A 62 2.48 -3.69 -1.08
C HIS A 62 2.04 -2.23 -0.93
N CYS A 63 2.29 -1.59 0.22
CA CYS A 63 2.03 -0.15 0.40
C CYS A 63 2.89 0.69 -0.55
N ALA A 64 4.16 0.29 -0.76
CA ALA A 64 5.05 0.96 -1.70
C ALA A 64 4.57 0.82 -3.15
N LEU A 65 4.08 -0.36 -3.55
CA LEU A 65 3.46 -0.56 -4.88
C LEU A 65 2.22 0.32 -5.08
N VAL A 66 1.36 0.41 -4.06
CA VAL A 66 0.20 1.31 -4.09
C VAL A 66 0.64 2.76 -4.28
N ALA A 67 1.64 3.23 -3.53
CA ALA A 67 2.17 4.57 -3.69
C ALA A 67 2.75 4.81 -5.09
N GLN A 68 3.48 3.84 -5.66
CA GLN A 68 3.98 3.91 -7.02
C GLN A 68 2.88 4.00 -8.07
N CYS A 69 1.75 3.32 -7.87
CA CYS A 69 0.57 3.44 -8.75
C CYS A 69 0.10 4.90 -8.83
N PHE A 70 0.03 5.62 -7.70
CA PHE A 70 -0.32 7.04 -7.73
C PHE A 70 0.78 7.90 -8.36
N GLN A 71 2.04 7.74 -7.91
CA GLN A 71 3.17 8.57 -8.36
C GLN A 71 3.39 8.51 -9.87
N ARG A 72 3.37 7.31 -10.47
CA ARG A 72 3.61 7.12 -11.91
C ARG A 72 2.51 7.67 -12.79
N ASN A 73 1.30 7.84 -12.24
CA ASN A 73 0.14 8.31 -12.98
C ASN A 73 -0.18 9.78 -12.70
N GLY A 74 0.79 10.54 -12.16
CA GLY A 74 0.67 11.98 -11.92
C GLY A 74 0.05 12.36 -10.57
N GLY A 75 -0.25 11.38 -9.72
CA GLY A 75 -0.68 11.61 -8.34
C GLY A 75 0.48 12.05 -7.47
N ARG A 76 0.24 13.01 -6.58
CA ARG A 76 1.23 13.43 -5.58
C ARG A 76 1.01 12.64 -4.30
N VAL A 77 1.97 11.79 -3.96
CA VAL A 77 1.97 11.07 -2.68
C VAL A 77 2.79 11.89 -1.69
N ARG A 78 2.13 12.73 -0.89
CA ARG A 78 2.77 13.42 0.23
C ARG A 78 3.04 12.43 1.38
N THR A 79 3.93 12.81 2.30
CA THR A 79 4.08 12.08 3.56
C THR A 79 2.75 12.14 4.34
N LEU A 80 2.25 10.97 4.74
CA LEU A 80 1.03 10.84 5.53
C LEU A 80 1.30 11.16 7.00
N THR A 81 0.32 11.78 7.66
CA THR A 81 0.33 12.04 9.10
C THR A 81 -0.46 10.97 9.85
N TYR A 82 -0.34 10.91 11.18
CA TYR A 82 -1.20 10.05 11.99
C TYR A 82 -2.68 10.40 11.86
N GLU A 83 -3.02 11.67 11.64
CA GLU A 83 -4.40 12.10 11.40
C GLU A 83 -4.96 11.51 10.09
N ASP A 84 -4.14 11.44 9.03
CA ASP A 84 -4.53 10.80 7.77
C ASP A 84 -4.82 9.30 7.98
N LEU A 85 -3.98 8.65 8.79
CA LEU A 85 -4.12 7.23 9.14
C LEU A 85 -5.36 6.97 9.99
N ASP A 86 -5.61 7.79 11.00
CA ASP A 86 -6.80 7.70 11.86
C ASP A 86 -8.09 7.94 11.05
N ALA A 87 -8.07 8.88 10.11
CA ALA A 87 -9.20 9.12 9.21
C ALA A 87 -9.45 7.92 8.28
N ALA A 88 -8.37 7.30 7.77
CA ALA A 88 -8.47 6.13 6.91
C ALA A 88 -8.92 4.87 7.68
N ALA A 89 -8.57 4.74 8.96
CA ALA A 89 -8.94 3.61 9.83
C ALA A 89 -10.45 3.53 10.15
N ARG A 90 -11.24 4.58 9.86
CA ARG A 90 -12.67 4.61 10.18
C ARG A 90 -13.49 3.69 9.26
N GLY A 91 -14.25 2.77 9.86
CA GLY A 91 -15.15 1.86 9.14
C GLY A 91 -14.39 0.76 8.38
N GLU A 92 -15.08 0.07 7.46
CA GLU A 92 -14.51 -1.08 6.73
C GLU A 92 -13.62 -0.64 5.54
N PRO A 93 -12.28 -0.76 5.63
CA PRO A 93 -11.36 -0.20 4.63
C PRO A 93 -11.48 -0.88 3.27
N LEU A 94 -11.72 -2.20 3.23
CA LEU A 94 -11.86 -2.92 1.96
C LEU A 94 -13.10 -2.49 1.17
N ALA A 95 -14.24 -2.32 1.83
CA ALA A 95 -15.47 -1.86 1.20
C ALA A 95 -15.37 -0.41 0.72
N ARG A 96 -14.76 0.45 1.54
CA ARG A 96 -14.48 1.84 1.18
C ARG A 96 -13.53 1.93 -0.01
N LEU A 97 -12.47 1.12 -0.03
CA LEU A 97 -11.52 1.09 -1.14
C LEU A 97 -12.17 0.55 -2.42
N ALA A 98 -13.01 -0.48 -2.36
CA ALA A 98 -13.74 -0.97 -3.53
C ALA A 98 -14.58 0.14 -4.19
N THR A 99 -15.16 1.03 -3.38
CA THR A 99 -15.94 2.18 -3.86
C THR A 99 -15.05 3.29 -4.45
N ALA A 100 -13.93 3.61 -3.78
CA ALA A 100 -13.06 4.72 -4.15
C ALA A 100 -12.10 4.37 -5.31
N GLN A 101 -11.53 3.17 -5.27
CA GLN A 101 -10.44 2.66 -6.11
C GLN A 101 -10.57 1.15 -6.33
N LEU A 102 -11.60 0.74 -7.09
CA LEU A 102 -11.84 -0.66 -7.41
C LEU A 102 -10.59 -1.40 -7.93
N PRO A 103 -9.75 -0.82 -8.83
CA PRO A 103 -8.55 -1.53 -9.30
C PRO A 103 -7.53 -1.85 -8.20
N LEU A 104 -7.35 -0.96 -7.23
CA LEU A 104 -6.46 -1.24 -6.09
C LEU A 104 -7.06 -2.28 -5.14
N HIS A 105 -8.39 -2.25 -4.95
CA HIS A 105 -9.09 -3.27 -4.19
C HIS A 105 -8.91 -4.66 -4.80
N GLU A 106 -9.15 -4.80 -6.11
CA GLU A 106 -8.95 -6.07 -6.83
C GLU A 106 -7.50 -6.56 -6.73
N PHE A 107 -6.52 -5.66 -6.88
CA PHE A 107 -5.11 -5.97 -6.70
C PHE A 107 -4.81 -6.52 -5.30
N ILE A 108 -5.27 -5.85 -4.25
CA ILE A 108 -5.04 -6.27 -2.86
C ILE A 108 -5.65 -7.65 -2.61
N LYS A 109 -6.89 -7.89 -3.06
CA LYS A 109 -7.58 -9.19 -2.90
C LYS A 109 -6.87 -10.32 -3.62
N ALA A 110 -6.22 -10.04 -4.76
CA ALA A 110 -5.55 -11.05 -5.56
C ALA A 110 -4.12 -11.38 -5.08
N ASN A 111 -3.45 -10.47 -4.38
CA ASN A 111 -2.01 -10.59 -4.08
C ASN A 111 -1.67 -10.73 -2.59
N ILE A 112 -2.64 -10.54 -1.70
CA ILE A 112 -2.43 -10.64 -0.25
C ILE A 112 -3.39 -11.68 0.30
N GLU A 113 -2.88 -12.74 0.91
CA GLU A 113 -3.73 -13.84 1.41
C GLU A 113 -4.46 -13.47 2.71
N LYS A 114 -3.73 -12.90 3.67
CA LYS A 114 -4.24 -12.60 5.02
C LYS A 114 -5.15 -11.38 5.00
N GLU A 115 -6.36 -11.52 5.54
CA GLU A 115 -7.37 -10.46 5.52
C GLU A 115 -6.96 -9.24 6.33
N GLU A 116 -6.27 -9.41 7.46
CA GLU A 116 -5.76 -8.31 8.27
C GLU A 116 -4.74 -7.47 7.49
N ALA A 117 -3.86 -8.13 6.73
CA ALA A 117 -2.90 -7.46 5.85
C ALA A 117 -3.62 -6.75 4.69
N GLN A 118 -4.64 -7.38 4.09
CA GLN A 118 -5.49 -6.75 3.07
C GLN A 118 -6.14 -5.46 3.60
N LYS A 119 -6.74 -5.52 4.81
CA LYS A 119 -7.38 -4.37 5.46
C LYS A 119 -6.39 -3.25 5.74
N LEU A 120 -5.20 -3.60 6.24
CA LEU A 120 -4.15 -2.63 6.53
C LEU A 120 -3.64 -1.94 5.26
N VAL A 121 -3.33 -2.70 4.20
CA VAL A 121 -2.91 -2.10 2.91
C VAL A 121 -4.04 -1.27 2.30
N ALA A 122 -5.30 -1.71 2.41
CA ALA A 122 -6.44 -0.94 1.93
C ALA A 122 -6.63 0.38 2.69
N MET A 123 -6.40 0.39 4.00
CA MET A 123 -6.41 1.58 4.82
C MET A 123 -5.33 2.58 4.37
N ILE A 124 -4.09 2.11 4.15
CA ILE A 124 -3.00 2.96 3.64
C ILE A 124 -3.32 3.48 2.23
N ALA A 125 -3.89 2.64 1.36
CA ALA A 125 -4.33 3.06 0.03
C ALA A 125 -5.38 4.17 0.08
N LEU A 126 -6.33 4.10 1.01
CA LEU A 126 -7.32 5.16 1.26
C LEU A 126 -6.68 6.44 1.77
N ALA A 127 -5.71 6.35 2.68
CA ALA A 127 -4.97 7.51 3.18
C ALA A 127 -4.20 8.21 2.05
N ILE A 128 -3.47 7.44 1.23
CA ILE A 128 -2.80 7.98 0.04
C ILE A 128 -3.82 8.63 -0.90
N HIS A 129 -4.90 7.92 -1.25
CA HIS A 129 -5.95 8.42 -2.14
C HIS A 129 -6.58 9.74 -1.66
N GLY A 130 -6.82 9.89 -0.36
CA GLY A 130 -7.39 11.10 0.24
C GLY A 130 -6.47 12.32 0.14
N THR A 131 -5.19 12.11 -0.17
CA THR A 131 -4.18 13.17 -0.29
C THR A 131 -3.66 13.37 -1.72
N ALA A 132 -4.05 12.50 -2.65
CA ALA A 132 -3.50 12.38 -4.01
C ALA A 132 -4.44 12.87 -5.12
#